data_AF-A0A7W1GK94-F1
#
_entry.id   AF-A0A7W1GK94-F1
#
_cell.length_a   1.000
_cell.length_b   1.000
_cell.length_c   1.000
_cell.angle_alpha   90.00
_cell.angle_beta   90.00
_cell.angle_gamma   90.00
#
_symmetry.space_group_name_H-M   'P 1'
#
loop_
_entity.id
_entity.type
_entity.pdbx_description
1 polymer ?
#
loop_
_entity_poly.entity_id
_entity_poly.type
_entity_poly.pdbx_seq_one_letter_code
_entity_poly.pdbx_strand_id
1 'polypeptide(L)'
;PLVITAPTHGRPVEPHGLRFRVAYALLAVVLGAAVGAFIVLMGRGSSSSGVAWSSWKPEGSDFVKTRDIASVVGGQYRLASGQQLVAVIPRIPPAVEPSTQETPISHIALAQSQAPEDIEVFSTDNSVEYVLCGIGSASGRCAIGEGKATVQRARLLHRESLELALYTFKYVDGVDSVVALQPPKVGSNPTYALFFRKDDFEEELDHPLKQTLEGASPFTTGDFPVAQQARVSQIVSPFLFRFSYQQAADLSAVLVLTPLAA
;
A
#
# COMPACT_ATOMS: atom_id res chain seq x y z
N PRO A 1 48.24 -87.08 43.84
CA PRO A 1 48.00 -85.64 43.57
C PRO A 1 46.59 -85.43 42.99
N LEU A 2 45.67 -84.93 43.82
CA LEU A 2 44.30 -84.57 43.42
C LEU A 2 44.33 -83.21 42.73
N VAL A 3 43.89 -83.13 41.46
CA VAL A 3 43.64 -81.86 40.77
C VAL A 3 42.13 -81.73 40.61
N ILE A 4 41.56 -80.78 41.36
CA ILE A 4 40.18 -80.34 41.27
C ILE A 4 40.12 -79.27 40.18
N THR A 5 39.40 -79.54 39.09
CA THR A 5 39.07 -78.53 38.07
C THR A 5 37.70 -77.93 38.38
N ALA A 6 37.67 -76.62 38.62
CA ALA A 6 36.43 -75.86 38.81
C ALA A 6 35.71 -75.64 37.46
N PRO A 7 34.36 -75.64 37.42
CA PRO A 7 33.62 -75.34 36.21
C PRO A 7 33.62 -73.83 35.93
N THR A 8 33.93 -73.45 34.70
CA THR A 8 33.79 -72.08 34.19
C THR A 8 32.32 -71.77 33.93
N HIS A 9 31.76 -70.80 34.65
CA HIS A 9 30.44 -70.24 34.34
C HIS A 9 30.50 -69.47 33.02
N GLY A 10 29.79 -69.95 31.99
CA GLY A 10 29.52 -69.18 30.79
C GLY A 10 28.69 -67.94 31.12
N ARG A 11 29.13 -66.76 30.65
CA ARG A 11 28.34 -65.53 30.77
C ARG A 11 27.06 -65.68 29.94
N PRO A 12 25.86 -65.40 30.49
CA PRO A 12 24.65 -65.38 29.69
C PRO A 12 24.75 -64.27 28.64
N VAL A 13 24.63 -64.64 27.36
CA VAL A 13 24.44 -63.69 26.26
C VAL A 13 23.01 -63.18 26.37
N GLU A 14 22.84 -61.92 26.78
CA GLU A 14 21.51 -61.31 26.91
C GLU A 14 20.82 -61.23 25.53
N PRO A 15 19.69 -61.94 25.32
CA PRO A 15 19.06 -62.08 24.01
C PRO A 15 18.21 -60.85 23.60
N HIS A 16 18.15 -59.81 24.44
CA HIS A 16 17.22 -58.69 24.26
C HIS A 16 17.85 -57.39 23.72
N GLY A 17 19.18 -57.31 23.61
CA GLY A 17 19.86 -56.10 23.12
C GLY A 17 19.52 -55.73 21.67
N LEU A 18 19.25 -56.73 20.81
CA LEU A 18 18.92 -56.49 19.40
C LEU A 18 17.51 -55.88 19.23
N ARG A 19 16.53 -56.36 19.99
CA ARG A 19 15.14 -55.88 19.90
C ARG A 19 15.00 -54.44 20.39
N PHE A 20 15.71 -54.09 21.47
CA PHE A 20 15.77 -52.72 21.95
C PHE A 20 16.46 -51.78 20.96
N ARG A 21 17.56 -52.21 20.32
CA ARG A 21 18.23 -51.42 19.27
C ARG A 21 17.32 -51.15 18.07
N VAL A 22 16.56 -52.15 17.63
CA VAL A 22 15.57 -51.98 16.55
C VAL A 22 14.46 -51.01 16.96
N ALA A 23 13.94 -51.13 18.18
CA ALA A 23 12.92 -50.22 18.68
C ALA A 23 13.40 -48.76 18.75
N TYR A 24 14.61 -48.52 19.25
CA TYR A 24 15.20 -47.17 19.30
C TYR A 24 15.53 -46.62 17.91
N ALA A 25 15.98 -47.47 16.97
CA ALA A 25 16.22 -47.04 15.59
C ALA A 25 14.92 -46.61 14.90
N LEU A 26 13.83 -47.36 15.07
CA LEU A 26 12.52 -46.99 14.56
C LEU A 26 12.01 -45.68 15.17
N LEU A 27 12.18 -45.51 16.48
CA LEU A 27 11.76 -44.29 17.17
C LEU A 27 12.55 -43.06 16.70
N ALA A 28 13.86 -43.21 16.45
CA ALA A 28 14.70 -42.16 15.89
C ALA A 28 14.26 -41.77 14.46
N VAL A 29 13.86 -42.74 13.64
CA VAL A 29 13.34 -42.48 12.27
C VAL A 29 12.01 -41.71 12.34
N VAL A 30 11.09 -42.13 13.21
CA VAL A 30 9.80 -41.44 13.37
C VAL A 30 10.01 -40.01 13.87
N LEU A 31 10.90 -39.82 14.86
CA LEU A 31 11.23 -38.50 15.38
C LEU A 31 11.89 -37.62 14.30
N GLY A 32 12.85 -38.17 13.55
CA GLY A 32 13.49 -37.47 12.44
C GLY A 32 12.50 -37.07 11.34
N ALA A 33 11.56 -37.95 11.01
CA ALA A 33 10.49 -37.65 10.05
C ALA A 33 9.54 -36.57 10.57
N ALA A 34 9.18 -36.60 11.85
CA ALA A 34 8.31 -35.60 12.47
C ALA A 34 8.99 -34.22 12.51
N VAL A 35 10.26 -34.15 12.92
CA VAL A 35 11.04 -32.90 12.93
C VAL A 35 11.26 -32.38 11.51
N GLY A 36 11.62 -33.26 10.56
CA GLY A 36 11.76 -32.90 9.15
C GLY A 36 10.46 -32.36 8.55
N ALA A 37 9.34 -33.03 8.83
CA ALA A 37 8.00 -32.56 8.43
C ALA A 37 7.67 -31.22 9.07
N PHE A 38 7.97 -31.03 10.35
CA PHE A 38 7.74 -29.77 11.07
C PHE A 38 8.58 -28.61 10.52
N ILE A 39 9.86 -28.83 10.20
CA ILE A 39 10.73 -27.83 9.55
C ILE A 39 10.20 -27.49 8.16
N VAL A 40 9.77 -28.49 7.38
CA VAL A 40 9.17 -28.27 6.06
C VAL A 40 7.83 -27.52 6.17
N LEU A 41 7.04 -27.80 7.21
CA LEU A 41 5.77 -27.12 7.47
C LEU A 41 5.96 -25.68 7.96
N MET A 42 6.98 -25.39 8.77
CA MET A 42 7.34 -24.01 9.12
C MET A 42 7.98 -23.25 7.94
N GLY A 43 8.76 -23.93 7.10
CA GLY A 43 9.34 -23.34 5.89
C GLY A 43 8.30 -23.10 4.78
N ARG A 44 7.22 -23.88 4.77
CA ARG A 44 5.99 -23.56 4.05
C ARG A 44 5.18 -22.56 4.88
N GLY A 45 5.70 -21.34 5.00
CA GLY A 45 4.88 -20.19 5.38
C GLY A 45 3.56 -20.28 4.60
N SER A 46 2.45 -20.27 5.33
CA SER A 46 1.10 -20.54 4.85
C SER A 46 0.88 -19.95 3.47
N SER A 47 1.06 -20.77 2.43
CA SER A 47 0.60 -20.45 1.10
C SER A 47 -0.90 -20.67 1.15
N SER A 48 -1.61 -19.73 1.76
CA SER A 48 -3.04 -19.62 1.49
C SER A 48 -3.12 -19.61 -0.03
N SER A 49 -3.86 -20.55 -0.59
CA SER A 49 -4.36 -20.41 -1.96
C SER A 49 -5.44 -19.32 -1.92
N GLY A 50 -5.06 -18.16 -1.40
CA GLY A 50 -5.87 -16.99 -1.15
C GLY A 50 -6.03 -16.25 -2.46
N VAL A 51 -7.23 -15.76 -2.69
CA VAL A 51 -7.52 -14.82 -3.77
C VAL A 51 -6.43 -13.73 -3.76
N ALA A 52 -5.77 -13.53 -4.90
CA ALA A 52 -4.74 -12.50 -5.03
C ALA A 52 -5.32 -11.15 -4.60
N TRP A 53 -4.53 -10.32 -3.90
CA TRP A 53 -5.01 -9.02 -3.40
C TRP A 53 -5.54 -8.15 -4.56
N SER A 54 -4.83 -8.12 -5.68
CA SER A 54 -5.27 -7.49 -6.93
C SER A 54 -5.00 -8.40 -8.13
N SER A 55 -5.63 -8.09 -9.26
CA SER A 55 -5.41 -8.81 -10.54
C SER A 55 -4.08 -8.47 -11.21
N TRP A 56 -3.44 -7.38 -10.79
CA TRP A 56 -2.17 -6.89 -11.32
C TRP A 56 -1.32 -6.37 -10.16
N LYS A 57 0.01 -6.47 -10.26
CA LYS A 57 0.96 -5.88 -9.31
C LYS A 57 2.14 -5.26 -10.06
N PRO A 58 2.75 -4.18 -9.55
CA PRO A 58 3.97 -3.61 -10.14
C PRO A 58 5.20 -4.48 -9.85
N GLU A 59 6.25 -4.30 -10.64
CA GLU A 59 7.54 -4.99 -10.49
C GLU A 59 8.71 -3.98 -10.57
N GLY A 60 9.90 -4.38 -10.12
CA GLY A 60 11.09 -3.52 -10.14
C GLY A 60 11.37 -2.81 -8.81
N SER A 61 12.18 -1.74 -8.86
CA SER A 61 12.50 -0.91 -7.69
C SER A 61 11.31 -0.07 -7.25
N ASP A 62 11.29 0.43 -6.02
CA ASP A 62 10.16 1.21 -5.49
C ASP A 62 9.82 2.46 -6.31
N PHE A 63 10.83 3.12 -6.87
CA PHE A 63 10.65 4.20 -7.84
C PHE A 63 9.93 3.73 -9.11
N VAL A 64 10.34 2.59 -9.67
CA VAL A 64 9.69 1.99 -10.85
C VAL A 64 8.27 1.55 -10.53
N LYS A 65 8.07 0.88 -9.39
CA LYS A 65 6.74 0.43 -8.95
C LYS A 65 5.77 1.60 -8.84
N THR A 66 6.18 2.70 -8.23
CA THR A 66 5.35 3.90 -8.05
C THR A 66 4.96 4.52 -9.39
N ARG A 67 5.89 4.58 -10.34
CA ARG A 67 5.60 5.05 -11.71
C ARG A 67 4.66 4.13 -12.45
N ASP A 68 4.84 2.82 -12.30
CA ASP A 68 3.98 1.82 -12.91
C ASP A 68 2.57 1.85 -12.31
N ILE A 69 2.44 2.04 -10.99
CA ILE A 69 1.17 2.28 -10.29
C ILE A 69 0.48 3.51 -10.87
N ALA A 70 1.17 4.65 -10.96
CA ALA A 70 0.61 5.89 -11.53
C ALA A 70 0.07 5.68 -12.96
N SER A 71 0.84 4.99 -13.80
CA SER A 71 0.47 4.70 -15.19
C SER A 71 -0.71 3.75 -15.29
N VAL A 72 -0.67 2.61 -14.57
CA VAL A 72 -1.70 1.58 -14.65
C VAL A 72 -3.00 2.03 -14.01
N VAL A 73 -2.95 2.61 -12.81
CA VAL A 73 -4.16 3.10 -12.12
C VAL A 73 -4.75 4.29 -12.88
N GLY A 74 -3.96 5.31 -13.22
CA GLY A 74 -4.47 6.46 -13.99
C GLY A 74 -5.01 6.09 -15.37
N GLY A 75 -4.42 5.05 -15.98
CA GLY A 75 -4.90 4.44 -17.22
C GLY A 75 -6.30 3.81 -17.14
N GLN A 76 -6.87 3.61 -15.95
CA GLN A 76 -8.20 3.03 -15.78
C GLN A 76 -9.33 4.07 -15.73
N TYR A 77 -9.02 5.34 -15.49
CA TYR A 77 -10.02 6.39 -15.28
C TYR A 77 -10.23 7.21 -16.54
N ARG A 78 -11.50 7.42 -16.91
CA ARG A 78 -11.89 8.03 -18.16
C ARG A 78 -12.96 9.12 -17.98
N LEU A 79 -12.84 10.15 -18.80
CA LEU A 79 -13.88 11.13 -19.06
C LEU A 79 -15.02 10.48 -19.86
N ALA A 80 -16.17 11.14 -19.91
CA ALA A 80 -17.31 10.67 -20.72
C ALA A 80 -16.98 10.60 -22.22
N SER A 81 -15.99 11.36 -22.70
CA SER A 81 -15.45 11.29 -24.05
C SER A 81 -14.63 10.03 -24.34
N GLY A 82 -14.28 9.24 -23.32
CA GLY A 82 -13.34 8.13 -23.41
C GLY A 82 -11.87 8.53 -23.30
N GLN A 83 -11.55 9.82 -23.15
CA GLN A 83 -10.19 10.26 -22.85
C GLN A 83 -9.81 9.96 -21.40
N GLN A 84 -8.50 9.87 -21.10
CA GLN A 84 -8.02 9.70 -19.74
C GLN A 84 -8.40 10.89 -18.85
N LEU A 85 -8.80 10.61 -17.60
CA LEU A 85 -9.30 11.61 -16.67
C LEU A 85 -8.22 12.64 -16.29
N VAL A 86 -7.07 12.15 -15.85
CA VAL A 86 -5.89 12.93 -15.46
C VAL A 86 -4.62 12.15 -15.78
N ALA A 87 -3.52 12.86 -16.01
CA ALA A 87 -2.19 12.30 -15.88
C ALA A 87 -1.87 12.21 -14.38
N VAL A 88 -1.36 11.06 -13.94
CA VAL A 88 -0.89 10.87 -12.56
C VAL A 88 0.63 11.00 -12.57
N ILE A 89 1.15 12.00 -11.86
CA ILE A 89 2.58 12.30 -11.82
C ILE A 89 3.11 11.93 -10.43
N PRO A 90 3.89 10.84 -10.29
CA PRO A 90 4.46 10.43 -9.01
C PRO A 90 5.71 11.25 -8.66
N ARG A 91 5.89 11.55 -7.37
CA ARG A 91 7.07 12.21 -6.80
C ARG A 91 7.52 11.46 -5.54
N ILE A 92 8.80 11.05 -5.54
CA ILE A 92 9.46 10.39 -4.41
C ILE A 92 10.90 10.93 -4.31
N PRO A 93 11.26 11.68 -3.25
CA PRO A 93 10.36 12.18 -2.20
C PRO A 93 9.35 13.21 -2.73
N PRO A 94 8.29 13.55 -1.95
CA PRO A 94 7.36 14.63 -2.28
C PRO A 94 8.07 15.97 -2.55
N ALA A 95 7.60 16.72 -3.53
CA ALA A 95 8.25 17.97 -3.94
C ALA A 95 7.28 18.94 -4.63
N VAL A 96 7.47 20.23 -4.34
CA VAL A 96 6.79 21.29 -5.08
C VAL A 96 7.63 21.66 -6.28
N GLU A 97 7.01 21.84 -7.45
CA GLU A 97 7.70 22.32 -8.65
C GLU A 97 7.27 23.77 -8.99
N PRO A 98 7.85 24.79 -8.34
CA PRO A 98 7.64 26.18 -8.73
C PRO A 98 8.46 26.53 -9.98
N SER A 99 7.95 26.22 -11.19
CA SER A 99 8.36 26.73 -12.52
C SER A 99 9.83 26.63 -13.00
N THR A 100 10.83 26.50 -12.12
CA THR A 100 12.26 26.56 -12.44
C THR A 100 13.12 25.57 -11.66
N GLN A 101 12.71 25.15 -10.46
CA GLN A 101 13.45 24.18 -9.65
C GLN A 101 12.50 23.48 -8.68
N GLU A 102 12.67 22.15 -8.51
CA GLU A 102 11.95 21.39 -7.50
C GLU A 102 12.44 21.74 -6.10
N THR A 103 11.48 22.04 -5.21
CA THR A 103 11.73 22.25 -3.78
C THR A 103 11.18 21.04 -3.03
N PRO A 104 12.01 20.29 -2.30
CA PRO A 104 11.55 19.12 -1.56
C PRO A 104 10.56 19.54 -0.49
N ILE A 105 9.49 18.75 -0.33
CA ILE A 105 8.61 18.86 0.82
C ILE A 105 9.21 17.96 1.89
N SER A 106 9.69 18.53 2.99
CA SER A 106 10.33 17.78 4.09
C SER A 106 9.32 17.31 5.14
N HIS A 107 8.22 18.06 5.28
CA HIS A 107 7.22 17.82 6.31
C HIS A 107 5.79 18.03 5.81
N ILE A 108 4.87 17.27 6.39
CA ILE A 108 3.43 17.47 6.28
C ILE A 108 2.91 17.93 7.63
N ALA A 109 2.31 19.11 7.69
CA ALA A 109 1.69 19.66 8.89
C ALA A 109 0.16 19.51 8.77
N LEU A 110 -0.42 18.62 9.57
CA LEU A 110 -1.85 18.35 9.62
C LEU A 110 -2.49 19.13 10.77
N ALA A 111 -3.32 20.11 10.44
CA ALA A 111 -4.16 20.77 11.44
C ALA A 111 -5.28 19.81 11.86
N GLN A 112 -5.42 19.51 13.14
CA GLN A 112 -6.47 18.65 13.68
C GLN A 112 -7.81 19.38 13.83
N SER A 113 -7.77 20.71 13.79
CA SER A 113 -8.96 21.57 13.78
C SER A 113 -8.68 22.85 12.99
N GLN A 114 -9.65 23.75 12.91
CA GLN A 114 -9.39 25.11 12.40
C GLN A 114 -8.62 25.98 13.39
N ALA A 115 -8.36 25.50 14.62
CA ALA A 115 -7.55 26.21 15.59
C ALA A 115 -6.04 26.01 15.31
N PRO A 116 -5.22 27.07 15.41
CA PRO A 116 -3.81 27.06 14.99
C PRO A 116 -2.86 26.25 15.89
N GLU A 117 -3.33 25.72 17.01
CA GLU A 117 -2.51 25.14 18.08
C GLU A 117 -2.51 23.60 18.13
N ASP A 118 -3.35 22.95 17.33
CA ASP A 118 -3.44 21.50 17.25
C ASP A 118 -2.95 21.01 15.88
N ILE A 119 -1.62 20.91 15.74
CA ILE A 119 -0.94 20.53 14.50
C ILE A 119 -0.07 19.30 14.77
N GLU A 120 -0.31 18.25 14.00
CA GLU A 120 0.57 17.08 13.94
C GLU A 120 1.52 17.21 12.74
N VAL A 121 2.80 16.90 12.94
CA VAL A 121 3.82 17.03 11.89
C VAL A 121 4.41 15.68 11.56
N PHE A 122 4.39 15.34 10.27
CA PHE A 122 4.92 14.09 9.73
C PHE A 122 6.15 14.37 8.87
N SER A 123 7.15 13.47 8.92
CA SER A 123 8.25 13.47 7.93
C SER A 123 7.76 12.91 6.60
N THR A 124 8.33 13.40 5.49
CA THR A 124 8.05 12.88 4.14
C THR A 124 9.04 11.81 3.66
N ASP A 125 10.00 11.40 4.49
CA ASP A 125 11.04 10.42 4.11
C ASP A 125 10.47 9.13 3.50
N ASN A 126 9.34 8.67 4.06
CA ASN A 126 8.62 7.46 3.66
C ASN A 126 7.29 7.78 2.97
N SER A 127 7.26 8.83 2.16
CA SER A 127 6.03 9.33 1.54
C SER A 127 6.09 9.34 0.02
N VAL A 128 4.93 9.13 -0.60
CA VAL A 128 4.75 9.28 -2.05
C VAL A 128 3.73 10.39 -2.31
N GLU A 129 4.05 11.27 -3.23
CA GLU A 129 3.10 12.27 -3.73
C GLU A 129 2.65 11.91 -5.15
N TYR A 130 1.35 11.91 -5.38
CA TYR A 130 0.74 11.81 -6.70
C TYR A 130 0.06 13.13 -7.06
N VAL A 131 0.55 13.80 -8.09
CA VAL A 131 -0.11 14.99 -8.64
C VAL A 131 -1.06 14.56 -9.76
N LEU A 132 -2.37 14.70 -9.54
CA LEU A 132 -3.38 14.40 -10.55
C LEU A 132 -3.58 15.67 -11.39
N CYS A 133 -3.09 15.63 -12.63
CA CYS A 133 -3.02 16.78 -13.53
C CYS A 133 -3.92 16.57 -14.75
N GLY A 134 -4.80 17.52 -15.04
CA GLY A 134 -5.65 17.49 -16.22
C GLY A 134 -4.85 17.45 -17.52
N ILE A 135 -5.17 16.50 -18.39
CA ILE A 135 -4.50 16.30 -19.68
C ILE A 135 -4.95 17.40 -20.65
N GLY A 136 -4.00 17.94 -21.41
CA GLY A 136 -4.30 18.92 -22.47
C GLY A 136 -4.79 20.28 -21.95
N SER A 137 -4.51 20.64 -20.69
CA SER A 137 -4.89 21.93 -20.13
C SER A 137 -4.24 23.09 -20.90
N ALA A 138 -5.05 23.85 -21.66
CA ALA A 138 -4.61 25.04 -22.40
C ALA A 138 -4.04 26.17 -21.50
N SER A 139 -4.16 26.04 -20.17
CA SER A 139 -3.78 27.06 -19.19
C SER A 139 -2.58 26.66 -18.30
N GLY A 140 -1.97 25.49 -18.52
CA GLY A 140 -0.76 25.06 -17.81
C GLY A 140 -0.91 24.83 -16.29
N ARG A 141 -2.12 24.89 -15.72
CA ARG A 141 -2.38 24.85 -14.27
C ARG A 141 -3.02 23.54 -13.79
N CYS A 142 -2.76 22.42 -14.46
CA CYS A 142 -3.29 21.09 -14.12
C CYS A 142 -4.82 20.94 -14.05
N ALA A 143 -5.61 21.92 -14.51
CA ALA A 143 -7.05 21.78 -14.59
C ALA A 143 -7.46 20.83 -15.72
N ILE A 144 -8.47 19.98 -15.48
CA ILE A 144 -9.12 19.17 -16.52
C ILE A 144 -9.88 20.10 -17.45
N GLY A 145 -9.42 20.23 -18.71
CA GLY A 145 -9.99 21.16 -19.69
C GLY A 145 -11.33 20.70 -20.28
N GLU A 146 -11.60 19.40 -20.27
CA GLU A 146 -12.84 18.85 -20.84
C GLU A 146 -14.00 18.88 -19.83
N GLY A 147 -15.12 19.47 -20.24
CA GLY A 147 -16.36 19.51 -19.47
C GLY A 147 -16.28 20.33 -18.17
N LYS A 148 -17.42 20.47 -17.49
CA LYS A 148 -17.50 21.23 -16.22
C LYS A 148 -17.06 20.38 -15.05
N ALA A 149 -16.40 20.99 -14.06
CA ALA A 149 -16.15 20.34 -12.78
C ALA A 149 -17.49 19.99 -12.10
N THR A 150 -17.66 18.73 -11.72
CA THR A 150 -18.87 18.21 -11.06
C THR A 150 -18.50 17.41 -9.80
N VAL A 151 -19.48 17.18 -8.93
CA VAL A 151 -19.31 16.32 -7.75
C VAL A 151 -19.00 14.87 -8.16
N GLN A 152 -19.63 14.37 -9.22
CA GLN A 152 -19.39 13.02 -9.75
C GLN A 152 -17.95 12.85 -10.22
N ARG A 153 -17.40 13.88 -10.89
CA ARG A 153 -15.99 13.90 -11.29
C ARG A 153 -15.07 13.90 -10.08
N ALA A 154 -15.36 14.71 -9.06
CA ALA A 154 -14.57 14.72 -7.82
C ALA A 154 -14.57 13.34 -7.14
N ARG A 155 -15.73 12.68 -7.05
CA ARG A 155 -15.82 11.32 -6.48
C ARG A 155 -15.00 10.30 -7.26
N LEU A 156 -14.95 10.43 -8.59
CA LEU A 156 -14.13 9.55 -9.44
C LEU A 156 -12.63 9.78 -9.18
N LEU A 157 -12.20 11.03 -9.04
CA LEU A 157 -10.82 11.37 -8.66
C LEU A 157 -10.48 10.88 -7.24
N HIS A 158 -11.41 10.96 -6.29
CA HIS A 158 -11.22 10.42 -4.94
C HIS A 158 -11.02 8.90 -4.97
N ARG A 159 -11.81 8.19 -5.79
CA ARG A 159 -11.62 6.76 -6.02
C ARG A 159 -10.23 6.47 -6.60
N GLU A 160 -9.81 7.23 -7.61
CA GLU A 160 -8.48 7.11 -8.23
C GLU A 160 -7.36 7.33 -7.20
N SER A 161 -7.46 8.37 -6.38
CA SER A 161 -6.49 8.66 -5.31
C SER A 161 -6.43 7.55 -4.26
N LEU A 162 -7.58 7.00 -3.85
CA LEU A 162 -7.62 5.88 -2.91
C LEU A 162 -6.98 4.61 -3.52
N GLU A 163 -7.25 4.31 -4.80
CA GLU A 163 -6.64 3.18 -5.48
C GLU A 163 -5.11 3.33 -5.57
N LEU A 164 -4.62 4.52 -5.94
CA LEU A 164 -3.19 4.85 -5.94
C LEU A 164 -2.56 4.60 -4.57
N ALA A 165 -3.20 5.06 -3.50
CA ALA A 165 -2.72 4.88 -2.13
C ALA A 165 -2.64 3.41 -1.75
N LEU A 166 -3.72 2.65 -1.94
CA LEU A 166 -3.80 1.22 -1.60
C LEU A 166 -2.76 0.39 -2.35
N TYR A 167 -2.58 0.62 -3.65
CA TYR A 167 -1.51 -0.05 -4.42
C TYR A 167 -0.12 0.30 -3.91
N THR A 168 0.10 1.57 -3.54
CA THR A 168 1.39 2.03 -3.01
C THR A 168 1.68 1.35 -1.69
N PHE A 169 0.77 1.40 -0.72
CA PHE A 169 0.92 0.76 0.58
C PHE A 169 1.10 -0.76 0.48
N LYS A 170 0.47 -1.40 -0.51
CA LYS A 170 0.55 -2.85 -0.71
C LYS A 170 1.88 -3.29 -1.31
N TYR A 171 2.44 -2.52 -2.24
CA TYR A 171 3.53 -3.00 -3.11
C TYR A 171 4.82 -2.21 -3.06
N VAL A 172 4.81 -0.96 -2.58
CA VAL A 172 6.00 -0.12 -2.46
C VAL A 172 6.52 -0.22 -1.04
N ASP A 173 7.75 -0.70 -0.91
CA ASP A 173 8.32 -1.04 0.40
C ASP A 173 8.68 0.23 1.18
N GLY A 174 8.41 0.23 2.49
CA GLY A 174 8.76 1.34 3.38
C GLY A 174 7.93 2.62 3.23
N VAL A 175 6.87 2.63 2.41
CA VAL A 175 5.97 3.79 2.31
C VAL A 175 4.94 3.75 3.43
N ASP A 176 4.90 4.83 4.22
CA ASP A 176 4.00 5.02 5.35
C ASP A 176 2.87 5.99 5.04
N SER A 177 3.05 6.88 4.05
CA SER A 177 2.02 7.85 3.69
C SER A 177 1.96 8.16 2.19
N VAL A 178 0.77 8.55 1.73
CA VAL A 178 0.51 8.97 0.34
C VAL A 178 -0.26 10.28 0.35
N VAL A 179 0.22 11.26 -0.40
CA VAL A 179 -0.49 12.51 -0.70
C VAL A 179 -0.95 12.49 -2.16
N ALA A 180 -2.22 12.76 -2.42
CA ALA A 180 -2.75 12.91 -3.77
C ALA A 180 -3.31 14.33 -3.99
N LEU A 181 -2.62 15.15 -4.80
CA LEU A 181 -3.05 16.51 -5.12
C LEU A 181 -4.12 16.49 -6.22
N GLN A 182 -5.28 17.09 -5.96
CA GLN A 182 -6.40 17.09 -6.88
C GLN A 182 -6.29 18.20 -7.94
N PRO A 183 -6.76 17.94 -9.18
CA PRO A 183 -6.78 18.96 -10.22
C PRO A 183 -7.71 20.11 -9.82
N PRO A 184 -7.34 21.36 -10.10
CA PRO A 184 -8.21 22.49 -9.84
C PRO A 184 -9.35 22.57 -10.84
N LYS A 185 -10.35 23.39 -10.50
CA LYS A 185 -11.29 23.91 -11.48
C LYS A 185 -10.54 24.81 -12.47
N VAL A 186 -10.99 24.83 -13.72
CA VAL A 186 -10.45 25.75 -14.73
C VAL A 186 -10.49 27.19 -14.20
N GLY A 187 -9.35 27.88 -14.26
CA GLY A 187 -9.19 29.25 -13.78
C GLY A 187 -8.79 29.38 -12.30
N SER A 188 -8.76 28.29 -11.53
CA SER A 188 -8.39 28.27 -10.11
C SER A 188 -7.04 27.58 -9.88
N ASN A 189 -6.47 27.77 -8.69
CA ASN A 189 -5.28 27.04 -8.24
C ASN A 189 -5.68 25.71 -7.58
N PRO A 190 -4.81 24.69 -7.61
CA PRO A 190 -5.00 23.47 -6.82
C PRO A 190 -5.25 23.84 -5.35
N THR A 191 -6.25 23.23 -4.72
CA THR A 191 -6.62 23.55 -3.33
C THR A 191 -6.90 22.32 -2.49
N TYR A 192 -7.15 21.17 -3.11
CA TYR A 192 -7.55 19.97 -2.40
C TYR A 192 -6.49 18.89 -2.55
N ALA A 193 -6.20 18.22 -1.45
CA ALA A 193 -5.33 17.07 -1.39
C ALA A 193 -6.01 15.98 -0.59
N LEU A 194 -5.66 14.73 -0.89
CA LEU A 194 -5.97 13.61 -0.02
C LEU A 194 -4.68 13.14 0.64
N PHE A 195 -4.71 12.94 1.94
CA PHE A 195 -3.57 12.46 2.70
C PHE A 195 -3.95 11.18 3.43
N PHE A 196 -3.28 10.11 3.07
CA PHE A 196 -3.53 8.76 3.57
C PHE A 196 -2.30 8.29 4.33
N ARG A 197 -2.50 7.70 5.51
CA ARG A 197 -1.46 6.95 6.21
C ARG A 197 -1.76 5.47 6.12
N LYS A 198 -0.72 4.65 5.99
CA LYS A 198 -0.87 3.21 5.83
C LYS A 198 -1.65 2.54 6.96
N ASP A 199 -1.41 2.96 8.19
CA ASP A 199 -2.06 2.41 9.40
C ASP A 199 -3.59 2.58 9.38
N ASP A 200 -4.10 3.58 8.66
CA ASP A 200 -5.54 3.83 8.56
C ASP A 200 -6.25 2.85 7.59
N PHE A 201 -5.49 2.01 6.87
CA PHE A 201 -5.98 1.11 5.81
C PHE A 201 -5.58 -0.37 6.02
N GLU A 202 -5.22 -0.77 7.25
CA GLU A 202 -4.85 -2.17 7.53
C GLU A 202 -5.94 -3.15 7.09
N GLU A 203 -7.21 -2.85 7.36
CA GLU A 203 -8.34 -3.68 6.95
C GLU A 203 -8.42 -3.81 5.42
N GLU A 204 -8.34 -2.70 4.68
CA GLU A 204 -8.36 -2.70 3.22
C GLU A 204 -7.17 -3.42 2.58
N LEU A 205 -6.04 -3.47 3.28
CA LEU A 205 -4.81 -4.12 2.81
C LEU A 205 -4.83 -5.64 3.07
N ASP A 206 -5.66 -6.11 4.00
CA ASP A 206 -5.77 -7.52 4.40
C ASP A 206 -6.73 -8.34 3.53
N HIS A 207 -7.68 -7.70 2.84
CA HIS A 207 -8.58 -8.37 1.90
C HIS A 207 -8.32 -7.97 0.44
N PRO A 208 -8.79 -8.76 -0.55
CA PRO A 208 -8.64 -8.39 -1.95
C PRO A 208 -9.21 -7.01 -2.27
N LEU A 209 -8.47 -6.22 -3.06
CA LEU A 209 -8.78 -4.86 -3.48
C LEU A 209 -10.21 -4.71 -3.99
N LYS A 210 -10.75 -5.72 -4.70
CA LYS A 210 -12.12 -5.69 -5.23
C LYS A 210 -13.19 -5.63 -4.14
N GLN A 211 -12.89 -6.04 -2.90
CA GLN A 211 -13.79 -5.89 -1.76
C GLN A 211 -13.79 -4.44 -1.23
N THR A 212 -12.70 -3.70 -1.45
CA THR A 212 -12.63 -2.26 -1.14
C THR A 212 -13.16 -1.40 -2.30
N LEU A 213 -12.66 -1.67 -3.51
CA LEU A 213 -12.87 -0.89 -4.71
C LEU A 213 -13.48 -1.78 -5.79
N GLU A 214 -14.81 -1.87 -5.75
CA GLU A 214 -15.58 -2.65 -6.72
C GLU A 214 -15.52 -2.08 -8.16
N GLY A 215 -16.11 -2.81 -9.09
CA GLY A 215 -16.26 -2.41 -10.49
C GLY A 215 -15.12 -2.87 -11.40
N ALA A 216 -15.26 -2.57 -12.69
CA ALA A 216 -14.30 -2.93 -13.73
C ALA A 216 -13.93 -1.69 -14.54
N SER A 217 -12.64 -1.56 -14.84
CA SER A 217 -12.11 -0.53 -15.73
C SER A 217 -12.63 -0.73 -17.17
N PRO A 218 -12.85 0.35 -17.95
CA PRO A 218 -12.61 1.75 -17.59
C PRO A 218 -13.68 2.32 -16.64
N PHE A 219 -13.23 3.09 -15.65
CA PHE A 219 -14.12 3.80 -14.73
C PHE A 219 -14.49 5.16 -15.31
N THR A 220 -15.79 5.39 -15.51
CA THR A 220 -16.34 6.68 -15.97
C THR A 220 -17.29 7.24 -14.92
N THR A 221 -17.68 8.51 -15.07
CA THR A 221 -18.73 9.10 -14.23
C THR A 221 -20.12 8.47 -14.45
N GLY A 222 -20.33 7.79 -15.59
CA GLY A 222 -21.58 7.08 -15.90
C GLY A 222 -21.62 5.67 -15.31
N ASP A 223 -20.46 5.00 -15.26
CA ASP A 223 -20.30 3.62 -14.79
C ASP A 223 -19.88 3.53 -13.31
N PHE A 224 -20.14 4.59 -12.55
CA PHE A 224 -19.83 4.65 -11.12
C PHE A 224 -21.14 4.62 -10.32
N PRO A 225 -21.63 3.44 -9.88
CA PRO A 225 -22.91 3.32 -9.19
C PRO A 225 -22.96 4.15 -7.91
N VAL A 226 -24.16 4.65 -7.56
CA VAL A 226 -24.37 5.51 -6.38
C VAL A 226 -23.91 4.83 -5.08
N ALA A 227 -24.13 3.53 -4.93
CA ALA A 227 -23.68 2.78 -3.75
C ALA A 227 -22.15 2.78 -3.64
N GLN A 228 -21.45 2.58 -4.76
CA GLN A 228 -19.99 2.61 -4.80
C GLN A 228 -19.45 4.03 -4.54
N GLN A 229 -20.10 5.05 -5.10
CA GLN A 229 -19.81 6.45 -4.79
C GLN A 229 -19.93 6.75 -3.29
N ALA A 230 -20.97 6.24 -2.64
CA ALA A 230 -21.19 6.43 -1.22
C ALA A 230 -20.09 5.73 -0.39
N ARG A 231 -19.74 4.48 -0.72
CA ARG A 231 -18.67 3.73 -0.04
C ARG A 231 -17.32 4.43 -0.16
N VAL A 232 -16.91 4.81 -1.38
CA VAL A 232 -15.67 5.58 -1.59
C VAL A 232 -15.72 6.90 -0.83
N SER A 233 -16.84 7.61 -0.88
CA SER A 233 -16.96 8.87 -0.14
C SER A 233 -16.82 8.65 1.37
N GLN A 234 -17.39 7.60 1.94
CA GLN A 234 -17.27 7.30 3.37
C GLN A 234 -15.81 7.03 3.77
N ILE A 235 -15.10 6.23 2.99
CA ILE A 235 -13.68 5.92 3.24
C ILE A 235 -12.83 7.18 3.10
N VAL A 236 -13.09 7.98 2.06
CA VAL A 236 -12.17 9.05 1.66
C VAL A 236 -12.42 10.37 2.38
N SER A 237 -13.64 10.65 2.84
CA SER A 237 -14.00 11.96 3.41
C SER A 237 -13.12 12.40 4.59
N PRO A 238 -12.71 11.52 5.54
CA PRO A 238 -11.81 11.91 6.63
C PRO A 238 -10.42 12.36 6.16
N PHE A 239 -10.02 11.93 4.98
CA PHE A 239 -8.68 12.15 4.41
C PHE A 239 -8.64 13.29 3.39
N LEU A 240 -9.74 14.03 3.23
CA LEU A 240 -9.83 15.13 2.28
C LEU A 240 -9.54 16.46 2.96
N PHE A 241 -8.51 17.15 2.48
CA PHE A 241 -8.00 18.37 3.07
C PHE A 241 -7.94 19.50 2.06
N ARG A 242 -8.04 20.74 2.57
CA ARG A 242 -7.41 21.88 1.88
C ARG A 242 -5.92 21.79 2.10
N PHE A 243 -5.14 22.18 1.09
CA PHE A 243 -3.70 22.27 1.25
C PHE A 243 -3.15 23.64 0.90
N SER A 244 -2.00 23.96 1.50
CA SER A 244 -1.15 25.08 1.13
C SER A 244 0.31 24.72 1.37
N TYR A 245 1.22 25.49 0.78
CA TYR A 245 2.65 25.34 1.04
C TYR A 245 3.13 26.47 1.93
N GLN A 246 3.98 26.13 2.89
CA GLN A 246 4.78 27.09 3.65
C GLN A 246 6.25 26.76 3.45
N GLN A 247 7.12 27.76 3.62
CA GLN A 247 8.57 27.54 3.58
C GLN A 247 9.09 27.40 5.00
N ALA A 248 9.86 26.35 5.25
CA ALA A 248 10.57 26.15 6.50
C ALA A 248 11.86 26.99 6.58
N ALA A 249 12.45 27.08 7.77
CA ALA A 249 13.67 27.85 8.00
C ALA A 249 14.89 27.32 7.21
N ASP A 250 14.88 26.05 6.83
CA ASP A 250 15.89 25.38 6.01
C ASP A 250 15.63 25.49 4.49
N LEU A 251 14.66 26.31 4.09
CA LEU A 251 14.20 26.53 2.72
C LEU A 251 13.44 25.36 2.08
N SER A 252 13.25 24.24 2.80
CA SER A 252 12.36 23.18 2.36
C SER A 252 10.90 23.62 2.41
N ALA A 253 10.05 22.94 1.64
CA ALA A 253 8.60 23.17 1.68
C ALA A 253 7.95 22.33 2.80
N VAL A 254 6.91 22.89 3.41
CA VAL A 254 6.00 22.19 4.31
C VAL A 254 4.63 22.16 3.66
N LEU A 255 4.06 20.96 3.51
CA LEU A 255 2.70 20.79 3.05
C LEU A 255 1.74 20.92 4.24
N VAL A 256 0.98 22.00 4.28
CA VAL A 256 0.01 22.26 5.35
C VAL A 256 -1.35 21.76 4.91
N LEU A 257 -1.94 20.85 5.69
CA LEU A 257 -3.25 20.23 5.46
C LEU A 257 -4.26 20.73 6.48
N THR A 258 -5.45 21.11 6.02
CA THR A 258 -6.54 21.63 6.85
C THR A 258 -7.84 20.87 6.55
N PRO A 259 -8.50 20.27 7.56
CA PRO A 259 -9.76 19.54 7.40
C PRO A 259 -10.85 20.41 6.76
N LEU A 260 -11.71 19.81 5.95
CA LEU A 260 -12.84 20.52 5.32
C LEU A 260 -14.00 20.80 6.27
N ALA A 261 -14.15 19.97 7.30
CA ALA A 261 -15.10 20.15 8.38
C ALA A 261 -14.29 20.12 9.69
N ALA A 262 -14.47 21.14 10.53
CA ALA A 262 -14.04 21.16 11.91
C ALA A 262 -15.28 21.08 12.81
#